data_AF-A0A174SPA1-F1
#
_entry.id   AF-A0A174SPA1-F1
#
_cell.length_a   1.000
_cell.length_b   1.000
_cell.length_c   1.000
_cell.angle_alpha   90.00
_cell.angle_beta   90.00
_cell.angle_gamma   90.00
#
_symmetry.space_group_name_H-M   'P 1'
#
loop_
_entity.id
_entity.type
_entity.pdbx_description
1 polymer ?
#
loop_
_entity_poly.entity_id
_entity_poly.type
_entity_poly.pdbx_seq_one_letter_code
_entity_poly.pdbx_strand_id
1 'polypeptide(L)'
;MYNPHTVEQYHIYSYLKEKFYLEYCLLSPLSRSSMLIEDMAGGKAAFGYENGAVREIALPPPPDPEQVKAFLKGFQALEPKPCLTDFEGITRWWLDHPNPLTYQQALGLTDDLYRHVLTYPLIDDKMARSIVAKGLVTEKEFFDIRLWYRNGHVMTCWLGQLGLDGTGNIYGLSFKYREPDEQKFEFYLLDDYYCFMNHITPAPSGNTDI
;
A
#
# COMPACT_ATOMS: atom_id res chain seq x y z
N MET A 1 -7.81 6.94 -7.87
CA MET A 1 -7.97 8.39 -7.62
C MET A 1 -7.61 8.65 -6.16
N TYR A 2 -6.68 9.58 -5.89
CA TYR A 2 -6.27 9.91 -4.51
C TYR A 2 -7.43 10.54 -3.73
N ASN A 3 -7.53 10.21 -2.43
CA ASN A 3 -8.53 10.77 -1.52
C ASN A 3 -7.84 11.69 -0.50
N PRO A 4 -7.98 13.03 -0.60
CA PRO A 4 -7.39 13.96 0.34
C PRO A 4 -7.97 13.81 1.75
N HIS A 5 -7.09 13.87 2.77
CA HIS A 5 -7.48 13.76 4.18
C HIS A 5 -7.55 15.11 4.90
N THR A 6 -7.01 16.17 4.31
CA THR A 6 -7.03 17.54 4.86
C THR A 6 -7.53 18.54 3.81
N VAL A 7 -7.94 19.73 4.27
CA VAL A 7 -8.36 20.84 3.39
C VAL A 7 -7.19 21.30 2.52
N GLU A 8 -5.99 21.36 3.09
CA GLU A 8 -4.76 21.71 2.41
C GLU A 8 -4.42 20.69 1.31
N GLN A 9 -4.48 19.39 1.61
CA GLN A 9 -4.31 18.34 0.60
C GLN A 9 -5.38 18.40 -0.48
N TYR A 10 -6.62 18.76 -0.14
CA TYR A 10 -7.68 18.95 -1.14
C TYR A 10 -7.34 20.09 -2.11
N HIS A 11 -6.83 21.22 -1.62
CA HIS A 11 -6.39 22.32 -2.48
C HIS A 11 -5.21 21.92 -3.37
N ILE A 12 -4.21 21.20 -2.82
CA ILE A 12 -3.09 20.68 -3.60
C ILE A 12 -3.57 19.71 -4.66
N TYR A 13 -4.39 18.72 -4.29
CA TYR A 13 -4.93 17.74 -5.21
C TYR A 13 -5.73 18.38 -6.35
N SER A 14 -6.57 19.37 -6.04
CA SER A 14 -7.34 20.13 -7.04
C SER A 14 -6.43 20.88 -8.00
N TYR A 15 -5.40 21.56 -7.48
CA TYR A 15 -4.38 22.22 -8.30
C TYR A 15 -3.64 21.22 -9.21
N LEU A 16 -3.22 20.08 -8.67
CA LEU A 16 -2.50 19.07 -9.43
C LEU A 16 -3.35 18.47 -10.54
N LYS A 17 -4.65 18.24 -10.28
CA LYS A 17 -5.60 17.74 -11.27
C LYS A 17 -5.79 18.71 -12.45
N GLU A 18 -5.65 20.01 -12.22
CA GLU A 18 -5.73 21.02 -13.29
C GLU A 18 -4.44 21.15 -14.10
N LYS A 19 -3.29 20.76 -13.54
CA LYS A 19 -1.96 21.01 -14.12
C LYS A 19 -1.25 19.78 -14.66
N PHE A 20 -1.62 18.58 -14.20
CA PHE A 20 -0.95 17.33 -14.52
C PHE A 20 -1.95 16.26 -14.98
N TYR A 21 -1.47 15.34 -15.82
CA TYR A 21 -2.21 14.13 -16.18
C TYR A 21 -2.03 13.07 -15.09
N LEU A 22 -2.85 13.17 -14.04
CA LEU A 22 -2.72 12.32 -12.85
C LEU A 22 -2.88 10.81 -13.09
N GLU A 23 -3.40 10.41 -14.26
CA GLU A 23 -3.47 8.99 -14.66
C GLU A 23 -2.08 8.37 -14.86
N TYR A 24 -1.07 9.20 -15.14
CA TYR A 24 0.33 8.80 -15.34
C TYR A 24 1.23 9.23 -14.17
N CYS A 25 0.64 9.47 -12.99
CA CYS A 25 1.40 9.89 -11.82
C CYS A 25 0.95 9.14 -10.57
N LEU A 26 1.92 8.84 -9.71
CA LEU A 26 1.66 8.44 -8.34
C LEU A 26 1.57 9.69 -7.47
N LEU A 27 0.51 9.75 -6.67
CA LEU A 27 0.32 10.78 -5.66
C LEU A 27 0.48 10.17 -4.28
N SER A 28 1.28 10.82 -3.44
CA SER A 28 1.40 10.46 -2.03
C SER A 28 1.43 11.70 -1.13
N PRO A 29 0.87 11.62 0.09
CA PRO A 29 1.03 12.69 1.05
C PRO A 29 2.47 12.73 1.58
N LEU A 30 3.00 13.95 1.74
CA LEU A 30 4.27 14.21 2.45
C LEU A 30 4.01 14.73 3.86
N SER A 31 2.90 15.45 4.05
CA SER A 31 2.42 15.92 5.34
C SER A 31 0.92 16.29 5.25
N ARG A 32 0.38 16.92 6.29
CA ARG A 32 -0.95 17.55 6.26
C ARG A 32 -1.11 18.60 5.17
N SER A 33 -0.06 19.30 4.82
CA SER A 33 -0.10 20.46 3.93
C SER A 33 0.85 20.32 2.76
N SER A 34 1.31 19.10 2.45
CA SER A 34 2.14 18.83 1.28
C SER A 34 1.94 17.44 0.69
N MET A 35 2.13 17.34 -0.63
CA MET A 35 2.02 16.11 -1.40
C MET A 35 3.21 15.96 -2.36
N LEU A 36 3.56 14.71 -2.65
CA LEU A 36 4.52 14.30 -3.66
C LEU A 36 3.75 13.80 -4.89
N ILE A 37 4.17 14.27 -6.06
CA ILE A 37 3.82 13.68 -7.34
C ILE A 37 5.07 13.01 -7.93
N GLU A 38 4.89 11.78 -8.41
CA GLU A 38 5.93 11.01 -9.12
C GLU A 38 5.40 10.58 -10.47
N ASP A 39 6.12 10.88 -11.56
CA ASP A 39 5.77 10.45 -12.91
C ASP A 39 6.23 9.01 -13.22
N MET A 40 5.81 8.47 -14.36
CA MET A 40 6.20 7.12 -14.79
C MET A 40 7.69 6.95 -15.11
N ALA A 41 8.43 8.04 -15.32
CA ALA A 41 9.88 8.04 -15.51
C ALA A 41 10.64 8.16 -14.17
N GLY A 42 9.94 8.25 -13.04
CA GLY A 42 10.52 8.39 -11.70
C GLY A 42 10.87 9.84 -11.33
N GLY A 43 10.47 10.83 -12.16
CA GLY A 43 10.58 12.25 -11.85
C GLY A 43 9.67 12.62 -10.68
N LYS A 44 10.20 13.39 -9.71
CA LYS A 44 9.52 13.73 -8.45
C LYS A 44 9.42 15.23 -8.27
N ALA A 45 8.25 15.71 -7.87
CA ALA A 45 8.03 17.09 -7.43
C ALA A 45 7.16 17.11 -6.17
N ALA A 46 7.47 18.02 -5.24
CA ALA A 46 6.67 18.22 -4.04
C ALA A 46 5.91 19.53 -4.11
N PHE A 47 4.66 19.52 -3.65
CA PHE A 47 3.81 20.69 -3.59
C PHE A 47 3.31 20.89 -2.17
N GLY A 48 3.40 22.12 -1.68
CA GLY A 48 2.89 22.56 -0.38
C GLY A 48 1.75 23.56 -0.53
N TYR A 49 0.85 23.60 0.43
CA TYR A 49 -0.16 24.64 0.57
C TYR A 49 0.24 25.58 1.71
N GLU A 50 0.60 26.81 1.37
CA GLU A 50 1.07 27.81 2.31
C GLU A 50 0.49 29.18 1.96
N ASN A 51 0.06 29.94 2.97
CA ASN A 51 -0.49 31.30 2.80
C ASN A 51 -1.61 31.39 1.75
N GLY A 52 -2.48 30.38 1.70
CA GLY A 52 -3.63 30.34 0.79
C GLY A 52 -3.30 29.91 -0.65
N ALA A 53 -2.07 29.49 -0.95
CA ALA A 53 -1.65 29.13 -2.30
C ALA A 53 -0.90 27.79 -2.34
N VAL A 54 -1.07 27.05 -3.44
CA VAL A 54 -0.27 25.88 -3.76
C VAL A 54 1.04 26.32 -4.41
N ARG A 55 2.18 25.82 -3.92
CA ARG A 55 3.51 26.11 -4.45
C ARG A 55 4.33 24.84 -4.52
N GLU A 56 5.22 24.77 -5.51
CA GLU A 56 6.27 23.76 -5.50
C GLU A 56 7.23 24.03 -4.33
N ILE A 57 7.60 22.98 -3.63
CA ILE A 57 8.53 23.01 -2.50
C ILE A 57 9.69 22.06 -2.77
N ALA A 58 10.81 22.26 -2.07
CA ALA A 58 11.90 21.29 -2.12
C ALA A 58 11.43 19.93 -1.61
N LEU A 59 11.93 18.86 -2.23
CA LEU A 59 11.71 17.50 -1.72
C LEU A 59 12.27 17.42 -0.28
N PRO A 60 11.50 16.87 0.67
CA PRO A 60 12.00 16.71 2.02
C PRO A 60 13.22 15.78 2.02
N PRO A 61 14.24 16.06 2.84
CA PRO A 61 15.36 15.14 2.99
C PRO A 61 14.87 13.81 3.56
N PRO A 62 15.59 12.70 3.32
CA PRO A 62 15.31 11.44 3.97
C PRO A 62 15.28 11.60 5.50
N PRO A 63 14.40 10.87 6.21
CA PRO A 63 14.38 10.89 7.67
C PRO A 63 15.73 10.51 8.28
N ASP A 64 16.13 11.23 9.32
CA ASP A 64 17.31 10.89 10.11
C ASP A 64 17.09 9.57 10.88
N PRO A 65 17.92 8.53 10.67
CA PRO A 65 17.77 7.24 11.34
C PRO A 65 17.76 7.33 12.87
N GLU A 66 18.49 8.27 13.47
CA GLU A 66 18.52 8.42 14.93
C GLU A 66 17.19 8.98 15.46
N GLN A 67 16.62 9.97 14.76
CA GLN A 67 15.30 10.53 15.07
C GLN A 67 14.19 9.49 14.90
N VAL A 68 14.24 8.70 13.82
CA VAL A 68 13.29 7.61 13.60
C VAL A 68 13.36 6.59 14.74
N LYS A 69 14.58 6.19 15.14
CA LYS A 69 14.77 5.25 16.26
C LYS A 69 14.27 5.81 17.59
N ALA A 70 14.53 7.08 17.87
CA ALA A 70 14.05 7.76 19.06
C ALA A 70 12.51 7.85 19.08
N PHE A 71 11.91 8.21 17.94
CA PHE A 71 10.46 8.25 17.76
C PHE A 71 9.82 6.88 18.01
N LEU A 72 10.34 5.81 17.39
CA LEU A 72 9.79 4.45 17.56
C LEU A 72 9.84 3.98 19.02
N LYS A 73 10.92 4.30 19.75
CA LYS A 73 11.01 4.01 21.18
C LYS A 73 9.94 4.77 21.99
N GLY A 74 9.76 6.07 21.70
CA GLY A 74 8.73 6.88 22.35
C GLY A 74 7.32 6.40 22.03
N PHE A 75 7.06 6.07 20.76
CA PHE A 75 5.77 5.54 20.29
C PHE A 75 5.42 4.22 20.99
N GLN A 76 6.38 3.31 21.16
CA GLN A 76 6.18 2.05 21.89
C GLN A 76 5.84 2.24 23.38
N ALA A 77 6.24 3.38 23.96
CA ALA A 77 6.02 3.72 25.36
C ALA A 77 4.75 4.56 25.59
N LEU A 78 3.96 4.85 24.55
CA LEU A 78 2.69 5.59 24.70
C LEU A 78 1.68 4.80 25.54
N GLU A 79 1.06 5.48 26.50
CA GLU A 79 -0.01 4.96 27.34
C GLU A 79 -1.18 5.97 27.38
N PRO A 80 -2.36 5.63 26.83
CA PRO A 80 -2.69 4.38 26.16
C PRO A 80 -2.02 4.29 24.77
N LYS A 81 -1.81 3.06 24.30
CA LYS A 81 -1.35 2.81 22.92
C LYS A 81 -2.43 3.22 21.92
N PRO A 82 -2.07 3.89 20.80
CA PRO A 82 -3.02 4.19 19.75
C PRO A 82 -3.49 2.88 19.09
N CYS A 83 -4.80 2.77 18.87
CA CYS A 83 -5.39 1.64 18.15
C CYS A 83 -5.33 1.92 16.64
N LEU A 84 -4.24 1.49 16.00
CA LEU A 84 -4.00 1.68 14.57
C LEU A 84 -4.09 0.34 13.84
N THR A 85 -5.31 -0.04 13.43
CA THR A 85 -5.60 -1.37 12.89
C THR A 85 -5.67 -1.41 11.37
N ASP A 86 -5.96 -0.29 10.73
CA ASP A 86 -6.11 -0.17 9.28
C ASP A 86 -5.34 1.04 8.74
N PHE A 87 -5.21 1.12 7.41
CA PHE A 87 -4.47 2.19 6.75
C PHE A 87 -5.13 3.55 6.98
N GLU A 88 -6.46 3.65 6.97
CA GLU A 88 -7.14 4.93 7.20
C GLU A 88 -6.84 5.49 8.61
N GLY A 89 -6.90 4.65 9.64
CA GLY A 89 -6.55 5.00 11.01
C GLY A 89 -5.08 5.40 11.14
N ILE A 90 -4.17 4.65 10.51
CA ILE A 90 -2.74 5.00 10.45
C ILE A 90 -2.54 6.35 9.77
N THR A 91 -3.18 6.60 8.63
CA THR A 91 -3.04 7.82 7.84
C THR A 91 -3.51 9.03 8.64
N ARG A 92 -4.69 8.97 9.26
CA ARG A 92 -5.19 10.06 10.11
C ARG A 92 -4.24 10.35 11.27
N TRP A 93 -3.82 9.30 11.97
CA TRP A 93 -2.90 9.47 13.09
C TRP A 93 -1.57 10.09 12.63
N TRP A 94 -0.99 9.58 11.55
CA TRP A 94 0.26 10.08 10.97
C TRP A 94 0.15 11.54 10.53
N LEU A 95 -1.00 11.94 9.98
CA LEU A 95 -1.25 13.33 9.61
C LEU A 95 -1.42 14.23 10.83
N ASP A 96 -2.12 13.80 11.87
CA ASP A 96 -2.42 14.65 13.04
C ASP A 96 -1.27 14.75 14.05
N HIS A 97 -0.27 13.88 13.97
CA HIS A 97 0.81 13.79 14.97
C HIS A 97 2.18 14.09 14.36
N PRO A 98 2.99 14.97 14.98
CA PRO A 98 4.38 15.17 14.57
C PRO A 98 5.15 13.85 14.60
N ASN A 99 5.70 13.45 13.46
CA ASN A 99 6.49 12.23 13.36
C ASN A 99 7.55 12.37 12.25
N PRO A 100 8.71 11.69 12.39
CA PRO A 100 9.77 11.75 11.40
C PRO A 100 9.58 10.74 10.25
N LEU A 101 8.52 9.93 10.28
CA LEU A 101 8.35 8.84 9.33
C LEU A 101 7.83 9.37 7.99
N THR A 102 8.34 8.81 6.89
CA THR A 102 7.64 8.93 5.62
C THR A 102 6.29 8.20 5.70
N TYR A 103 5.35 8.57 4.84
CA TYR A 103 4.05 7.90 4.81
C TYR A 103 4.18 6.38 4.55
N GLN A 104 5.08 5.99 3.65
CA GLN A 104 5.40 4.59 3.40
C GLN A 104 5.90 3.86 4.67
N GLN A 105 6.79 4.50 5.44
CA GLN A 105 7.29 3.94 6.70
C GLN A 105 6.17 3.81 7.74
N ALA A 106 5.27 4.80 7.82
CA ALA A 106 4.12 4.76 8.73
C ALA A 106 3.18 3.58 8.43
N LEU A 107 2.94 3.27 7.14
CA LEU A 107 2.17 2.10 6.72
C LEU A 107 2.95 0.77 6.84
N GLY A 108 4.28 0.85 6.98
CA GLY A 108 5.18 -0.30 7.05
C GLY A 108 5.25 -1.11 5.74
N LEU A 109 4.99 -0.49 4.58
CA LEU A 109 4.89 -1.18 3.29
C LEU A 109 6.24 -1.23 2.57
N THR A 110 6.50 -2.33 1.86
CA THR A 110 7.57 -2.41 0.87
C THR A 110 7.26 -1.48 -0.31
N ASP A 111 8.26 -1.18 -1.14
CA ASP A 111 8.07 -0.26 -2.28
C ASP A 111 6.93 -0.72 -3.20
N ASP A 112 6.94 -1.98 -3.62
CA ASP A 112 5.89 -2.52 -4.51
C ASP A 112 4.49 -2.43 -3.92
N LEU A 113 4.32 -2.77 -2.63
CA LEU A 113 3.02 -2.67 -1.95
C LEU A 113 2.58 -1.22 -1.76
N TYR A 114 3.53 -0.32 -1.51
CA TYR A 114 3.25 1.10 -1.36
C TYR A 114 2.81 1.72 -2.70
N ARG A 115 3.53 1.45 -3.79
CA ARG A 115 3.11 1.89 -5.13
C ARG A 115 1.74 1.32 -5.50
N HIS A 116 1.51 0.04 -5.19
CA HIS A 116 0.24 -0.63 -5.47
C HIS A 116 -0.93 0.02 -4.71
N VAL A 117 -0.79 0.32 -3.40
CA VAL A 117 -1.88 0.93 -2.61
C VAL A 117 -2.18 2.37 -3.04
N LEU A 118 -1.22 3.09 -3.61
CA LEU A 118 -1.44 4.42 -4.18
C LEU A 118 -2.13 4.37 -5.55
N THR A 119 -2.01 3.25 -6.26
CA THR A 119 -2.51 3.08 -7.63
C THR A 119 -3.91 2.48 -7.65
N TYR A 120 -4.12 1.40 -6.88
CA TYR A 120 -5.32 0.58 -6.93
C TYR A 120 -6.17 0.73 -5.66
N PRO A 121 -7.51 0.69 -5.79
CA PRO A 121 -8.38 0.65 -4.62
C PRO A 121 -8.17 -0.64 -3.84
N LEU A 122 -8.29 -0.56 -2.51
CA LEU A 122 -8.28 -1.73 -1.65
C LEU A 122 -9.50 -2.61 -1.94
N ILE A 123 -9.29 -3.93 -1.95
CA ILE A 123 -10.37 -4.91 -2.10
C ILE A 123 -11.11 -5.13 -0.78
N ASP A 124 -12.35 -5.62 -0.87
CA ASP A 124 -13.16 -6.04 0.28
C ASP A 124 -13.06 -7.56 0.54
N ASP A 125 -13.69 -8.02 1.61
CA ASP A 125 -13.74 -9.45 1.99
C ASP A 125 -14.32 -10.34 0.90
N LYS A 126 -15.32 -9.86 0.17
CA LYS A 126 -15.99 -10.64 -0.88
C LYS A 126 -15.03 -10.86 -2.04
N MET A 127 -14.33 -9.81 -2.45
CA MET A 127 -13.33 -9.88 -3.49
C MET A 127 -12.14 -10.73 -3.06
N ALA A 128 -11.64 -10.56 -1.83
CA ALA A 128 -10.55 -11.38 -1.29
C ALA A 128 -10.89 -12.88 -1.36
N ARG A 129 -12.10 -13.26 -0.90
CA ARG A 129 -12.60 -14.65 -1.02
C ARG A 129 -12.72 -15.10 -2.47
N SER A 130 -13.25 -14.25 -3.34
CA SER A 130 -13.43 -14.58 -4.75
C SER A 130 -12.09 -14.80 -5.47
N ILE A 131 -11.04 -14.07 -5.09
CA ILE A 131 -9.71 -14.23 -5.67
C ILE A 131 -9.12 -15.59 -5.23
N VAL A 132 -9.05 -15.85 -3.92
CA VAL A 132 -8.42 -17.09 -3.43
C VAL A 132 -9.21 -18.35 -3.80
N ALA A 133 -10.53 -18.25 -3.97
CA ALA A 133 -11.37 -19.36 -4.43
C ALA A 133 -11.06 -19.82 -5.87
N LYS A 134 -10.32 -19.03 -6.67
CA LYS A 134 -9.87 -19.44 -8.00
C LYS A 134 -8.82 -20.57 -7.95
N GLY A 135 -8.10 -20.71 -6.83
CA GLY A 135 -6.99 -21.65 -6.68
C GLY A 135 -5.70 -21.26 -7.41
N LEU A 136 -5.74 -20.25 -8.27
CA LEU A 136 -4.59 -19.65 -8.95
C LEU A 136 -4.74 -18.13 -8.91
N VAL A 137 -3.75 -17.44 -8.36
CA VAL A 137 -3.78 -16.00 -8.07
C VAL A 137 -2.63 -15.32 -8.79
N THR A 138 -2.92 -14.25 -9.53
CA THR A 138 -1.88 -13.45 -10.21
C THR A 138 -1.04 -12.64 -9.20
N GLU A 139 0.17 -12.21 -9.57
CA GLU A 139 0.97 -11.34 -8.69
C GLU A 139 0.24 -10.06 -8.27
N LYS A 140 -0.49 -9.43 -9.21
CA LYS A 140 -1.31 -8.26 -8.92
C LYS A 140 -2.38 -8.56 -7.86
N GLU A 141 -3.13 -9.64 -8.04
CA GLU A 141 -4.16 -10.06 -7.09
C GLU A 141 -3.56 -10.46 -5.74
N PHE A 142 -2.35 -11.01 -5.74
CA PHE A 142 -1.63 -11.32 -4.51
C PHE A 142 -1.23 -10.04 -3.76
N PHE A 143 -0.84 -8.97 -4.45
CA PHE A 143 -0.66 -7.65 -3.84
C PHE A 143 -1.98 -7.11 -3.27
N ASP A 144 -3.09 -7.24 -4.00
CA ASP A 144 -4.42 -6.88 -3.51
C ASP A 144 -4.76 -7.63 -2.20
N ILE A 145 -4.54 -8.95 -2.15
CA ILE A 145 -4.74 -9.77 -0.94
C ILE A 145 -3.82 -9.36 0.20
N ARG A 146 -2.53 -9.13 -0.07
CA ARG A 146 -1.56 -8.73 0.97
C ARG A 146 -1.91 -7.38 1.57
N LEU A 147 -2.37 -6.43 0.76
CA LEU A 147 -2.81 -5.12 1.25
C LEU A 147 -4.11 -5.23 2.04
N TRP A 148 -5.11 -5.97 1.55
CA TRP A 148 -6.34 -6.25 2.30
C TRP A 148 -6.03 -6.90 3.66
N TYR A 149 -5.16 -7.92 3.67
CA TYR A 149 -4.75 -8.61 4.88
C TYR A 149 -4.13 -7.65 5.91
N ARG A 150 -3.21 -6.80 5.46
CA ARG A 150 -2.53 -5.80 6.29
C ARG A 150 -3.43 -4.64 6.72
N ASN A 151 -4.53 -4.41 6.01
CA ASN A 151 -5.51 -3.37 6.29
C ASN A 151 -6.63 -3.90 7.20
N GLY A 152 -6.32 -4.19 8.46
CA GLY A 152 -7.34 -4.57 9.46
C GLY A 152 -7.58 -6.05 9.69
N HIS A 153 -7.05 -6.95 8.85
CA HIS A 153 -7.41 -8.37 8.89
C HIS A 153 -6.35 -9.28 9.54
N VAL A 154 -5.18 -8.74 9.91
CA VAL A 154 -4.07 -9.52 10.51
C VAL A 154 -4.42 -10.22 11.82
N MET A 155 -5.44 -9.73 12.55
CA MET A 155 -5.84 -10.29 13.85
C MET A 155 -6.91 -11.38 13.72
N THR A 156 -7.66 -11.41 12.61
CA THR A 156 -8.81 -12.30 12.42
C THR A 156 -8.59 -13.31 11.29
N CYS A 157 -7.57 -13.11 10.47
CA CYS A 157 -7.21 -13.96 9.35
C CYS A 157 -5.76 -14.44 9.48
N TRP A 158 -5.41 -15.48 8.74
CA TRP A 158 -4.03 -15.92 8.56
C TRP A 158 -3.71 -16.00 7.07
N LEU A 159 -2.65 -15.31 6.64
CA LEU A 159 -2.11 -15.38 5.29
C LEU A 159 -0.64 -15.80 5.37
N GLY A 160 -0.27 -16.86 4.66
CA GLY A 160 1.11 -17.34 4.68
C GLY A 160 1.43 -18.32 3.56
N GLN A 161 2.73 -18.52 3.33
CA GLN A 161 3.20 -19.56 2.42
C GLN A 161 3.05 -20.93 3.09
N LEU A 162 2.50 -21.89 2.36
CA LEU A 162 2.35 -23.28 2.78
C LEU A 162 3.50 -24.15 2.27
N GLY A 163 4.06 -23.81 1.10
CA GLY A 163 5.22 -24.51 0.56
C GLY A 163 5.51 -24.15 -0.89
N LEU A 164 6.33 -25.01 -1.48
CA LEU A 164 6.74 -25.00 -2.88
C LEU A 164 6.70 -26.45 -3.36
N ASP A 165 6.09 -26.71 -4.51
CA ASP A 165 6.08 -28.05 -5.12
C ASP A 165 6.39 -27.99 -6.63
N GLY A 166 6.20 -29.13 -7.31
CA GLY A 166 6.45 -29.25 -8.75
C GLY A 166 5.49 -28.43 -9.64
N THR A 167 4.50 -27.77 -9.05
CA THR A 167 3.54 -26.91 -9.75
C THR A 167 3.81 -25.44 -9.46
N GLY A 168 4.10 -25.05 -8.21
CA GLY A 168 4.41 -23.67 -7.90
C GLY A 168 4.52 -23.33 -6.40
N ASN A 169 4.56 -22.03 -6.10
CA ASN A 169 4.45 -21.53 -4.73
C ASN A 169 2.99 -21.68 -4.25
N ILE A 170 2.80 -22.36 -3.12
CA ILE A 170 1.49 -22.57 -2.51
C ILE A 170 1.33 -21.64 -1.31
N TYR A 171 0.22 -20.90 -1.29
CA TYR A 171 -0.18 -20.02 -0.20
C TYR A 171 -1.51 -20.46 0.38
N GLY A 172 -1.70 -20.14 1.66
CA GLY A 172 -2.96 -20.33 2.36
C GLY A 172 -3.51 -19.02 2.88
N LEU A 173 -4.83 -18.84 2.75
CA LEU A 173 -5.59 -17.79 3.41
C LEU A 173 -6.71 -18.44 4.25
N SER A 174 -6.68 -18.17 5.55
CA SER A 174 -7.71 -18.61 6.49
C SER A 174 -8.48 -17.40 7.02
N PHE A 175 -9.79 -17.38 6.82
CA PHE A 175 -10.69 -16.41 7.44
C PHE A 175 -11.19 -16.96 8.77
N LYS A 176 -11.38 -16.08 9.77
CA LYS A 176 -11.76 -16.49 11.13
C LYS A 176 -10.76 -17.49 11.71
N TYR A 177 -9.49 -17.12 11.60
CA TYR A 177 -8.38 -17.98 11.97
C TYR A 177 -8.48 -18.39 13.45
N ARG A 178 -8.41 -19.70 13.72
CA ARG A 178 -8.61 -20.33 15.05
C ARG A 178 -10.01 -20.21 15.64
N GLU A 179 -11.02 -19.89 14.82
CA GLU A 179 -12.43 -19.97 15.23
C GLU A 179 -13.06 -21.27 14.71
N PRO A 180 -14.16 -21.76 15.32
CA PRO A 180 -14.81 -23.02 14.92
C PRO A 180 -15.32 -23.04 13.47
N ASP A 181 -15.62 -21.88 12.90
CA ASP A 181 -16.10 -21.71 11.51
C ASP A 181 -15.02 -21.13 10.59
N GLU A 182 -13.74 -21.42 10.89
CA GLU A 182 -12.58 -21.11 10.05
C GLU A 182 -12.79 -21.59 8.61
N GLN A 183 -12.58 -20.68 7.65
CA GLN A 183 -12.65 -21.00 6.22
C GLN A 183 -11.26 -20.93 5.61
N LYS A 184 -10.77 -22.06 5.13
CA LYS A 184 -9.43 -22.20 4.55
C LYS A 184 -9.49 -22.24 3.03
N PHE A 185 -8.60 -21.48 2.43
CA PHE A 185 -8.34 -21.46 1.00
C PHE A 185 -6.87 -21.71 0.77
N GLU A 186 -6.56 -22.53 -0.23
CA GLU A 186 -5.21 -22.76 -0.73
C GLU A 186 -5.17 -22.31 -2.18
N PHE A 187 -4.10 -21.65 -2.59
CA PHE A 187 -3.93 -21.18 -3.96
C PHE A 187 -2.47 -21.17 -4.37
N TYR A 188 -2.24 -21.36 -5.66
CA TYR A 188 -0.95 -21.13 -6.30
C TYR A 188 -0.78 -19.66 -6.65
N LEU A 189 0.44 -19.16 -6.53
CA LEU A 189 0.83 -17.87 -7.10
C LEU A 189 1.26 -18.09 -8.56
N LEU A 190 0.63 -17.37 -9.49
CA LEU A 190 1.04 -17.30 -10.89
C LEU A 190 2.23 -16.34 -11.01
N ASP A 191 3.40 -16.82 -10.58
CA ASP A 191 4.69 -16.15 -10.70
C ASP A 191 5.54 -16.81 -11.81
N ASP A 192 6.76 -16.29 -12.02
CA ASP A 192 7.71 -16.85 -12.99
C ASP A 192 8.00 -18.34 -12.76
N TYR A 193 8.02 -18.79 -11.50
CA TYR A 193 8.26 -20.18 -11.16
C TYR A 193 7.08 -21.07 -11.57
N TYR A 194 5.84 -20.66 -11.28
CA TYR A 194 4.65 -21.36 -11.75
C TYR A 194 4.62 -21.42 -13.28
N CYS A 195 4.91 -20.32 -13.96
CA CYS A 195 4.94 -20.30 -15.43
C CYS A 195 5.99 -21.28 -15.98
N PHE A 196 7.19 -21.29 -15.40
CA PHE A 196 8.26 -22.19 -15.77
C PHE A 196 7.88 -23.67 -15.58
N MET A 197 7.38 -24.03 -14.40
CA MET A 197 7.03 -25.41 -14.05
C MET A 197 5.86 -25.96 -14.88
N ASN A 198 4.94 -25.09 -15.29
CA ASN A 198 3.74 -25.49 -16.05
C ASN A 198 3.87 -25.22 -17.56
N HIS A 199 5.07 -24.88 -18.05
CA HIS A 199 5.34 -24.60 -19.46
C HIS A 199 4.40 -23.54 -20.08
N ILE A 200 4.05 -22.53 -19.27
CA ILE A 200 3.23 -21.40 -19.71
C ILE A 200 4.18 -20.35 -20.26
N THR A 201 4.03 -20.00 -21.53
CA THR A 201 4.72 -18.83 -22.09
C THR A 201 4.10 -17.58 -21.46
N PRO A 202 4.88 -16.75 -20.74
CA PRO A 202 4.36 -15.49 -20.24
C PRO A 202 3.81 -14.69 -21.43
N ALA A 203 2.62 -14.11 -21.28
CA ALA A 203 2.22 -13.07 -22.23
C ALA A 203 3.34 -12.02 -22.26
N PRO A 204 3.73 -11.49 -23.43
CA PRO A 204 4.71 -10.41 -23.47
C PRO A 204 4.22 -9.35 -22.50
N SER A 205 5.06 -9.00 -21.52
CA SER A 205 4.75 -7.94 -20.56
C SER A 205 4.34 -6.72 -21.39
N GLY A 206 3.06 -6.40 -21.33
CA GLY A 206 2.46 -5.31 -22.10
C GLY A 206 3.01 -3.98 -21.60
N ASN A 207 4.22 -3.65 -22.01
CA ASN A 207 4.80 -2.32 -22.02
C ASN A 207 4.94 -1.86 -23.49
N THR A 208 3.88 -2.11 -24.25
CA THR A 208 3.62 -1.48 -25.53
C THR A 208 2.18 -1.05 -25.55
N ASP A 209 1.89 0.00 -24.79
CA ASP A 209 0.95 1.04 -25.21
C ASP A 209 1.46 2.36 -24.59
N ILE A 210 1.48 3.36 -25.46
CA ILE A 210 2.20 4.64 -25.42
C ILE A 210 1.83 5.52 -24.21
#